data_AF-A0A2M9K5Y0-F1
#
_entry.id   AF-A0A2M9K5Y0-F1
#
_cell.length_a   1.000
_cell.length_b   1.000
_cell.length_c   1.000
_cell.angle_alpha   90.00
_cell.angle_beta   90.00
_cell.angle_gamma   90.00
#
_symmetry.space_group_name_H-M   'P 1'
#
loop_
_entity.id
_entity.type
_entity.pdbx_description
1 polymer ?
#
loop_
_entity_poly.entity_id
_entity_poly.type
_entity_poly.pdbx_seq_one_letter_code
_entity_poly.pdbx_strand_id
1 'polypeptide(L)'
;MEGEQMSGSWEPAIAGLRAHGLAARASADRVSEIAADVQQRTTAAAIHYAAESDYLRSALALLRAHLADGQPPRRLPAARVWPRPIRDLWKDRVLERTGGLWQTVPGTAVVDLMRSAPASPLLDAVIEQAEALQASLHGHRRHPRMYEKYFPERDGGVRDALGGGGQPARTVPGFPDPGHPVNLTFAGGTGLRIQPARAEEASQLKDDEFAVHHRALAFGDAVLDLLVDARLNGALPQAGRLRGAGRWLGREEDLVPARAAWPAKLNGFQAVTLAGLGLLVLACAALPLTFGKAADLFSHYSLLFAVSGTLALAGAAIAYRTGPRMIQAPGLRAAVPGIAAGLLALSVWQGQGPVADHFFAGPYERYERELADGCLAASPYRSDAVQTRVDHGVLLVTPTSQGTTLRLGPAEDGSTHPLRPVDAATRRVLDDLRC
;
A
#
# COMPACT_ATOMS: atom_id res chain seq x y z
N MET A 1 -30.82 -10.88 -42.84
CA MET A 1 -31.14 -10.90 -41.40
C MET A 1 -29.89 -10.85 -40.51
N GLU A 2 -28.70 -10.45 -41.01
CA GLU A 2 -27.49 -10.30 -40.16
C GLU A 2 -27.24 -8.86 -39.67
N GLY A 3 -27.92 -7.86 -40.24
CA GLY A 3 -27.76 -6.44 -39.87
C GLY A 3 -28.47 -6.02 -38.57
N GLU A 4 -29.58 -6.66 -38.20
CA GLU A 4 -30.34 -6.31 -36.98
C GLU A 4 -29.74 -6.88 -35.68
N GLN A 5 -28.96 -7.97 -35.75
CA GLN A 5 -28.34 -8.54 -34.55
C GLN A 5 -27.05 -7.81 -34.13
N MET A 6 -26.37 -7.11 -35.05
CA MET A 6 -25.15 -6.38 -34.72
C MET A 6 -25.40 -5.05 -34.00
N SER A 7 -26.52 -4.36 -34.24
CA SER A 7 -26.80 -3.07 -33.57
C SER A 7 -27.16 -3.24 -32.08
N GLY A 8 -27.81 -4.35 -31.73
CA GLY A 8 -28.33 -4.59 -30.37
C GLY A 8 -27.26 -4.73 -29.27
N SER A 9 -26.01 -5.06 -29.61
CA SER A 9 -24.90 -5.12 -28.63
C SER A 9 -24.20 -3.77 -28.43
N TRP A 10 -24.22 -2.90 -29.45
CA TRP A 10 -23.59 -1.58 -29.43
C TRP A 10 -24.40 -0.54 -28.69
N GLU A 11 -25.73 -0.56 -28.82
CA GLU A 11 -26.61 0.39 -28.14
C GLU A 11 -26.39 0.42 -26.60
N PRO A 12 -26.39 -0.71 -25.87
CA PRO A 12 -26.12 -0.71 -24.43
C PRO A 12 -24.71 -0.25 -24.07
N ALA A 13 -23.73 -0.51 -24.95
CA ALA A 13 -22.34 -0.12 -24.73
C ALA A 13 -22.16 1.40 -24.89
N ILE A 14 -22.77 1.98 -25.93
CA ILE A 14 -22.78 3.42 -26.19
C ILE A 14 -23.58 4.15 -25.10
N ALA A 15 -24.72 3.61 -24.68
CA ALA A 15 -25.47 4.11 -23.52
C ALA A 15 -24.62 4.13 -22.23
N GLY A 16 -23.80 3.08 -22.02
CA GLY A 16 -22.87 3.00 -20.89
C GLY A 16 -21.73 4.02 -20.98
N LEU A 17 -21.18 4.26 -22.18
CA LEU A 17 -20.18 5.29 -22.43
C LEU A 17 -20.74 6.68 -22.11
N ARG A 18 -21.94 6.98 -22.61
CA ARG A 18 -22.67 8.22 -22.31
C ARG A 18 -22.89 8.40 -20.79
N ALA A 19 -23.22 7.34 -20.07
CA ALA A 19 -23.38 7.38 -18.62
C ALA A 19 -22.07 7.72 -17.89
N HIS A 20 -20.92 7.21 -18.34
CA HIS A 20 -19.62 7.58 -17.79
C HIS A 20 -19.28 9.06 -18.08
N GLY A 21 -19.56 9.57 -19.28
CA GLY A 21 -19.35 10.98 -19.61
C GLY A 21 -20.20 11.92 -18.77
N LEU A 22 -21.48 11.59 -18.54
CA LEU A 22 -22.34 12.35 -17.63
C LEU A 22 -21.85 12.31 -16.18
N ALA A 23 -21.38 11.14 -15.71
CA ALA A 23 -20.80 11.00 -14.38
C ALA A 23 -19.56 11.87 -14.19
N ALA A 24 -18.68 11.91 -15.19
CA ALA A 24 -17.46 12.71 -15.16
C ALA A 24 -17.77 14.21 -15.04
N ARG A 25 -18.71 14.73 -15.83
CA ARG A 25 -19.16 16.13 -15.75
C ARG A 25 -19.80 16.45 -14.40
N ALA A 26 -20.79 15.65 -13.98
CA ALA A 26 -21.48 15.87 -12.71
C ALA A 26 -20.54 15.77 -11.49
N SER A 27 -19.48 14.95 -11.57
CA SER A 27 -18.45 14.88 -10.53
C SER A 27 -17.55 16.12 -10.47
N ALA A 28 -17.30 16.80 -11.60
CA ALA A 28 -16.56 18.05 -11.62
C ALA A 28 -17.36 19.17 -10.95
N ASP A 29 -18.66 19.27 -11.28
CA ASP A 29 -19.59 20.21 -10.65
C ASP A 29 -19.62 19.99 -9.13
N ARG A 30 -19.73 18.72 -8.72
CA ARG A 30 -19.74 18.33 -7.30
C ARG A 30 -18.48 18.78 -6.54
N VAL A 31 -17.29 18.71 -7.16
CA VAL A 31 -16.04 19.19 -6.54
C VAL A 31 -16.07 20.71 -6.30
N SER A 32 -16.71 21.46 -7.20
CA SER A 32 -16.85 22.91 -7.08
C SER A 32 -17.87 23.33 -6.01
N GLU A 33 -18.94 22.53 -5.83
CA GLU A 33 -19.99 22.78 -4.83
C GLU A 33 -19.50 22.56 -3.38
N ILE A 34 -18.53 21.66 -3.17
CA ILE A 34 -17.99 21.35 -1.83
C ILE A 34 -16.94 22.41 -1.46
N ALA A 35 -17.39 23.55 -0.95
CA ALA A 35 -16.52 24.69 -0.65
C ALA A 35 -15.80 24.61 0.72
N ALA A 36 -16.41 24.00 1.75
CA ALA A 36 -15.95 24.14 3.14
C ALA A 36 -15.20 22.91 3.70
N ASP A 37 -15.54 21.69 3.27
CA ASP A 37 -14.92 20.47 3.81
C ASP A 37 -13.80 19.96 2.91
N VAL A 38 -12.55 20.14 3.33
CA VAL A 38 -11.35 19.68 2.61
C VAL A 38 -11.32 18.16 2.45
N GLN A 39 -11.76 17.39 3.45
CA GLN A 39 -11.75 15.93 3.38
C GLN A 39 -12.80 15.43 2.40
N GLN A 40 -14.00 16.01 2.44
CA GLN A 40 -15.06 15.69 1.50
C GLN A 40 -14.68 16.10 0.07
N ARG A 41 -14.08 17.30 -0.09
CA ARG A 41 -13.62 17.81 -1.39
C ARG A 41 -12.52 16.95 -2.00
N THR A 42 -11.54 16.50 -1.21
CA THR A 42 -10.49 15.58 -1.72
C THR A 42 -11.06 14.23 -2.13
N THR A 43 -12.10 13.74 -1.45
CA THR A 43 -12.79 12.50 -1.82
C THR A 43 -13.61 12.69 -3.09
N ALA A 44 -14.32 13.81 -3.23
CA ALA A 44 -15.03 14.18 -4.45
C ALA A 44 -14.06 14.31 -5.63
N ALA A 45 -12.90 14.94 -5.44
CA ALA A 45 -11.86 15.06 -6.47
C ALA A 45 -11.33 13.68 -6.91
N ALA A 46 -11.14 12.76 -5.97
CA ALA A 46 -10.75 11.39 -6.31
C ALA A 46 -11.85 10.65 -7.10
N ILE A 47 -13.13 10.83 -6.73
CA ILE A 47 -14.25 10.28 -7.53
C ILE A 47 -14.25 10.89 -8.92
N HIS A 48 -14.04 12.20 -9.05
CA HIS A 48 -13.99 12.89 -10.33
C HIS A 48 -12.88 12.35 -11.24
N TYR A 49 -11.64 12.29 -10.75
CA TYR A 49 -10.51 11.75 -11.54
C TYR A 49 -10.72 10.27 -11.90
N ALA A 50 -11.33 9.49 -11.01
CA ALA A 50 -11.69 8.11 -11.31
C ALA A 50 -12.82 8.02 -12.37
N ALA A 51 -13.79 8.93 -12.36
CA ALA A 51 -14.87 8.97 -13.35
C ALA A 51 -14.37 9.35 -14.74
N GLU A 52 -13.48 10.34 -14.85
CA GLU A 52 -12.80 10.68 -16.11
C GLU A 52 -11.97 9.51 -16.63
N SER A 53 -11.23 8.84 -15.73
CA SER A 53 -10.46 7.64 -16.09
C SER A 53 -11.37 6.51 -16.61
N ASP A 54 -12.56 6.34 -16.03
CA ASP A 54 -13.54 5.35 -16.47
C ASP A 54 -14.12 5.70 -17.83
N TYR A 55 -14.34 7.00 -18.09
CA TYR A 55 -14.78 7.50 -19.38
C TYR A 55 -13.72 7.24 -20.45
N LEU A 56 -12.47 7.64 -20.22
CA LEU A 56 -11.36 7.41 -21.16
C LEU A 56 -11.12 5.93 -21.45
N ARG A 57 -11.08 5.07 -20.41
CA ARG A 57 -10.90 3.61 -20.62
C ARG A 57 -12.04 3.02 -21.43
N SER A 58 -13.27 3.46 -21.18
CA SER A 58 -14.45 2.96 -21.89
C SER A 58 -14.45 3.42 -23.35
N ALA A 59 -14.13 4.69 -23.59
CA ALA A 59 -13.98 5.25 -24.93
C ALA A 59 -12.90 4.48 -25.71
N LEU A 60 -11.71 4.29 -25.13
CA LEU A 60 -10.64 3.54 -25.79
C LEU A 60 -10.99 2.07 -26.06
N ALA A 61 -11.67 1.40 -25.13
CA ALA A 61 -12.08 0.01 -25.31
C ALA A 61 -13.10 -0.12 -26.46
N LEU A 62 -14.06 0.80 -26.54
CA LEU A 62 -15.06 0.81 -27.62
C LEU A 62 -14.48 1.25 -28.95
N LEU A 63 -13.61 2.26 -28.96
CA LEU A 63 -12.90 2.70 -30.16
C LEU A 63 -12.07 1.56 -30.75
N ARG A 64 -11.29 0.83 -29.92
CA ARG A 64 -10.53 -0.33 -30.40
C ARG A 64 -11.44 -1.43 -30.97
N ALA A 65 -12.56 -1.71 -30.32
CA ALA A 65 -13.53 -2.67 -30.84
C ALA A 65 -14.13 -2.19 -32.18
N HIS A 66 -14.40 -0.90 -32.32
CA HIS A 66 -14.91 -0.31 -33.56
C HIS A 66 -13.89 -0.38 -34.68
N LEU A 67 -12.63 0.03 -34.44
CA LEU A 67 -11.55 -0.01 -35.43
C LEU A 67 -11.18 -1.43 -35.88
N ALA A 68 -11.42 -2.43 -35.02
CA ALA A 68 -11.21 -3.84 -35.36
C ALA A 68 -12.46 -4.50 -36.00
N ASP A 69 -13.51 -3.72 -36.28
CA ASP A 69 -14.83 -4.21 -36.69
C ASP A 69 -15.39 -5.36 -35.83
N GLY A 70 -15.05 -5.32 -34.55
CA GLY A 70 -15.41 -6.31 -33.55
C GLY A 70 -16.73 -5.99 -32.83
N GLN A 71 -17.03 -6.84 -31.86
CA GLN A 71 -18.13 -6.64 -30.92
C GLN A 71 -17.67 -5.79 -29.72
N PRO A 72 -18.54 -4.95 -29.13
CA PRO A 72 -18.19 -4.18 -27.95
C PRO A 72 -17.98 -5.11 -26.75
N PRO A 73 -17.15 -4.73 -25.77
CA PRO A 73 -16.94 -5.55 -24.59
C PRO A 73 -18.24 -5.68 -23.79
N ARG A 74 -18.54 -6.91 -23.32
CA ARG A 74 -19.75 -7.21 -22.51
C ARG A 74 -19.90 -6.32 -21.28
N ARG A 75 -18.77 -5.85 -20.74
CA ARG A 75 -18.72 -4.89 -19.63
C ARG A 75 -17.66 -3.84 -19.93
N LEU A 76 -18.07 -2.58 -19.89
CA LEU A 76 -17.14 -1.47 -20.01
C LEU A 76 -16.16 -1.44 -18.83
N PRO A 77 -14.89 -1.09 -19.07
CA PRO A 77 -13.89 -0.97 -18.02
C PRO A 77 -14.26 0.16 -17.07
N ALA A 78 -14.17 -0.12 -15.77
CA ALA A 78 -14.50 0.83 -14.72
C ALA A 78 -13.58 0.62 -13.51
N ALA A 79 -13.27 1.69 -12.79
CA ALA A 79 -12.37 1.71 -11.67
C ALA A 79 -12.98 0.90 -10.53
N ARG A 80 -12.22 -0.09 -10.06
CA ARG A 80 -12.60 -0.84 -8.88
C ARG A 80 -12.17 -0.06 -7.65
N VAL A 81 -13.16 0.52 -6.96
CA VAL A 81 -12.94 1.07 -5.61
C VAL A 81 -12.42 -0.03 -4.69
N TRP A 82 -11.35 0.25 -3.97
CA TRP A 82 -10.72 -0.73 -3.09
C TRP A 82 -11.58 -1.02 -1.84
N PRO A 83 -11.38 -2.17 -1.16
CA PRO A 83 -12.07 -2.49 0.08
C PRO A 83 -11.90 -1.39 1.15
N ARG A 84 -12.93 -1.22 2.01
CA ARG A 84 -12.96 -0.24 3.12
C ARG A 84 -11.62 -0.05 3.86
N PRO A 85 -10.88 -1.10 4.27
CA PRO A 85 -9.62 -0.92 5.00
C PRO A 85 -8.51 -0.22 4.20
N ILE A 86 -8.57 -0.12 2.88
CA ILE A 86 -7.52 0.50 2.06
C ILE A 86 -8.07 1.58 1.11
N ARG A 87 -9.27 2.10 1.35
CA ARG A 87 -9.87 3.16 0.51
C ARG A 87 -9.12 4.48 0.54
N ASP A 88 -8.45 4.80 1.64
CA ASP A 88 -7.61 5.99 1.71
C ASP A 88 -6.42 5.87 0.75
N LEU A 89 -5.79 4.69 0.67
CA LEU A 89 -4.71 4.43 -0.31
C LEU A 89 -5.24 4.47 -1.75
N TRP A 90 -6.48 4.03 -1.98
CA TRP A 90 -7.13 4.20 -3.28
C TRP A 90 -7.31 5.68 -3.62
N LYS A 91 -7.78 6.50 -2.67
CA LYS A 91 -7.95 7.94 -2.84
C LYS A 91 -6.62 8.59 -3.19
N ASP A 92 -5.58 8.29 -2.42
CA ASP A 92 -4.23 8.81 -2.64
C ASP A 92 -3.70 8.39 -4.01
N ARG A 93 -3.82 7.10 -4.38
CA ARG A 93 -3.41 6.58 -5.69
C ARG A 93 -4.13 7.23 -6.87
N VAL A 94 -5.41 7.57 -6.72
CA VAL A 94 -6.19 8.20 -7.79
C VAL A 94 -5.82 9.68 -7.95
N LEU A 95 -5.50 10.35 -6.85
CA LEU A 95 -5.04 11.74 -6.84
C LEU A 95 -3.55 11.85 -7.21
N GLU A 96 -2.77 10.79 -7.03
CA GLU A 96 -1.35 10.76 -7.35
C GLU A 96 -1.11 10.95 -8.84
N ARG A 97 -0.13 11.81 -9.14
CA ARG A 97 0.38 12.08 -10.49
C ARG A 97 0.73 10.81 -11.27
N THR A 98 1.20 9.75 -10.60
CA THR A 98 1.64 8.52 -11.28
C THR A 98 0.50 7.55 -11.60
N GLY A 99 -0.71 7.78 -11.10
CA GLY A 99 -1.86 6.88 -11.20
C GLY A 99 -3.05 7.49 -11.97
N GLY A 100 -4.17 6.77 -11.96
CA GLY A 100 -5.45 7.31 -12.43
C GLY A 100 -5.48 7.69 -13.92
N LEU A 101 -5.86 8.93 -14.19
CA LEU A 101 -6.14 9.49 -15.53
C LEU A 101 -4.92 9.42 -16.44
N TRP A 102 -3.73 9.70 -15.92
CA TRP A 102 -2.47 9.75 -16.67
C TRP A 102 -2.07 8.42 -17.28
N GLN A 103 -2.44 7.30 -16.64
CA GLN A 103 -2.21 5.95 -17.17
C GLN A 103 -3.22 5.56 -18.25
N THR A 104 -4.30 6.32 -18.40
CA THR A 104 -5.39 6.03 -19.35
C THR A 104 -5.30 6.81 -20.64
N VAL A 105 -4.40 7.80 -20.72
CA VAL A 105 -4.13 8.56 -21.94
C VAL A 105 -3.67 7.61 -23.06
N PRO A 106 -4.23 7.71 -24.28
CA PRO A 106 -3.81 6.87 -25.40
C PRO A 106 -2.33 7.05 -25.73
N GLY A 107 -1.59 5.94 -25.75
CA GLY A 107 -0.21 5.91 -26.25
C GLY A 107 -0.13 6.05 -27.78
N THR A 108 1.08 6.31 -28.28
CA THR A 108 1.38 6.52 -29.71
C THR A 108 0.84 5.38 -30.58
N ALA A 109 1.06 4.13 -30.19
CA ALA A 109 0.59 2.96 -30.94
C ALA A 109 -0.93 2.95 -31.17
N VAL A 110 -1.73 3.51 -30.26
CA VAL A 110 -3.19 3.61 -30.44
C VAL A 110 -3.54 4.71 -31.42
N VAL A 111 -2.84 5.84 -31.38
CA VAL A 111 -3.02 6.94 -32.34
C VAL A 111 -2.62 6.50 -33.75
N ASP A 112 -1.51 5.76 -33.88
CA ASP A 112 -1.08 5.21 -35.16
C ASP A 112 -2.10 4.21 -35.74
N LEU A 113 -2.73 3.41 -34.87
CA LEU A 113 -3.85 2.56 -35.27
C LEU A 113 -5.03 3.37 -35.82
N MET A 114 -5.40 4.47 -35.15
CA MET A 114 -6.48 5.36 -35.63
C MET A 114 -6.14 5.95 -37.01
N ARG A 115 -4.90 6.42 -37.21
CA ARG A 115 -4.43 6.98 -38.49
C ARG A 115 -4.39 5.96 -39.62
N SER A 116 -4.24 4.67 -39.31
CA SER A 116 -4.24 3.60 -40.30
C SER A 116 -5.64 3.17 -40.77
N ALA A 117 -6.69 3.59 -40.06
CA ALA A 117 -8.05 3.28 -40.41
C ALA A 117 -8.58 4.20 -41.54
N PRO A 118 -9.69 3.82 -42.21
CA PRO A 118 -10.27 4.65 -43.27
C PRO A 118 -10.58 6.07 -42.79
N ALA A 119 -10.21 7.07 -43.59
CA ALA A 119 -10.40 8.47 -43.26
C ALA A 119 -11.89 8.80 -43.06
N SER A 120 -12.18 9.51 -41.98
CA SER A 120 -13.51 10.00 -41.62
C SER A 120 -13.35 11.27 -40.79
N PRO A 121 -14.16 12.32 -41.03
CA PRO A 121 -14.04 13.58 -40.29
C PRO A 121 -14.23 13.40 -38.78
N LEU A 122 -15.08 12.44 -38.36
CA LEU A 122 -15.27 12.11 -36.94
C LEU A 122 -14.06 11.38 -36.36
N LEU A 123 -13.37 10.56 -37.16
CA LEU A 123 -12.13 9.91 -36.73
C LEU A 123 -10.97 10.90 -36.63
N ASP A 124 -10.90 11.87 -37.54
CA ASP A 124 -9.90 12.96 -37.48
C ASP A 124 -10.07 13.79 -36.20
N ALA A 125 -11.31 14.09 -35.81
CA ALA A 125 -11.60 14.76 -34.54
C ALA A 125 -11.15 13.91 -33.33
N VAL A 126 -11.35 12.58 -33.36
CA VAL A 126 -10.86 11.67 -32.31
C VAL A 126 -9.33 11.68 -32.23
N ILE A 127 -8.64 11.69 -33.37
CA ILE A 127 -7.17 11.76 -33.45
C ILE A 127 -6.67 13.07 -32.85
N GLU A 128 -7.27 14.21 -33.22
CA GLU A 128 -6.91 15.52 -32.68
C GLU A 128 -7.03 15.55 -31.15
N GLN A 129 -8.14 15.04 -30.59
CA GLN A 129 -8.30 15.00 -29.14
C GLN A 129 -7.34 14.00 -28.46
N ALA A 130 -6.95 12.91 -29.13
CA ALA A 130 -5.96 11.99 -28.63
C ALA A 130 -4.56 12.64 -28.55
N GLU A 131 -4.18 13.42 -29.56
CA GLU A 131 -2.93 14.19 -29.59
C GLU A 131 -2.92 15.28 -28.53
N ALA A 132 -4.04 15.98 -28.33
CA ALA A 132 -4.18 16.95 -27.24
C ALA A 132 -3.98 16.29 -25.86
N LEU A 133 -4.53 15.10 -25.64
CA LEU A 133 -4.28 14.33 -24.42
C LEU A 133 -2.80 13.92 -24.26
N GLN A 134 -2.13 13.59 -25.36
CA GLN A 134 -0.69 13.31 -25.35
C GLN A 134 0.14 14.55 -25.00
N ALA A 135 -0.26 15.73 -25.46
CA ALA A 135 0.34 17.01 -25.05
C ALA A 135 0.19 17.24 -23.54
N SER A 136 -1.00 16.95 -22.97
CA SER A 136 -1.19 17.01 -21.51
C SER A 136 -0.29 16.02 -20.76
N LEU A 137 -0.17 14.79 -21.24
CA LEU A 137 0.73 13.79 -20.65
C LEU A 137 2.21 14.20 -20.78
N HIS A 138 2.57 14.88 -21.87
CA HIS A 138 3.89 15.45 -22.06
C HIS A 138 4.17 16.55 -21.04
N GLY A 139 3.24 17.51 -20.89
CA GLY A 139 3.25 18.55 -19.86
C GLY A 139 3.48 17.96 -18.48
N HIS A 140 2.66 17.00 -18.09
CA HIS A 140 2.75 16.29 -16.82
C HIS A 140 4.13 15.66 -16.55
N ARG A 141 4.74 15.02 -17.56
CA ARG A 141 6.04 14.34 -17.42
C ARG A 141 7.23 15.31 -17.44
N ARG A 142 7.11 16.43 -18.15
CA ARG A 142 8.22 17.36 -18.40
C ARG A 142 8.22 18.55 -17.46
N HIS A 143 7.07 19.06 -17.04
CA HIS A 143 6.97 20.23 -16.18
C HIS A 143 7.83 20.13 -14.90
N PRO A 144 7.89 18.99 -14.17
CA PRO A 144 8.78 18.87 -13.01
C PRO A 144 10.28 19.07 -13.32
N ARG A 145 10.71 18.78 -14.55
CA ARG A 145 12.10 18.98 -15.01
C ARG A 145 12.42 20.42 -15.37
N MET A 146 11.43 21.32 -15.32
CA MET A 146 11.67 22.75 -15.50
C MET A 146 12.23 23.41 -14.25
N TYR A 147 12.20 22.72 -13.12
CA TYR A 147 12.75 23.22 -11.87
C TYR A 147 14.27 23.02 -11.80
N GLU A 148 14.93 23.82 -10.98
CA GLU A 148 16.32 23.63 -10.57
C GLU A 148 16.48 23.98 -9.09
N LYS A 149 17.46 23.36 -8.43
CA LYS A 149 17.94 23.83 -7.13
C LYS A 149 18.88 25.01 -7.32
N TYR A 150 18.80 25.99 -6.44
CA TYR A 150 19.66 27.18 -6.47
C TYR A 150 20.04 27.65 -5.06
N PHE A 151 21.06 28.51 -4.98
CA PHE A 151 21.45 29.23 -3.78
C PHE A 151 20.84 30.63 -3.82
N PRO A 152 19.84 30.93 -2.97
CA PRO A 152 19.25 32.27 -2.90
C PRO A 152 20.28 33.31 -2.46
N GLU A 153 20.23 34.51 -3.05
CA GLU A 153 21.02 35.65 -2.58
C GLU A 153 20.55 36.09 -1.18
N ARG A 154 21.50 36.33 -0.28
CA ARG A 154 21.23 36.63 1.15
C ARG A 154 20.58 38.00 1.39
N ASP A 155 20.75 38.95 0.47
CA ASP A 155 20.32 40.35 0.64
C ASP A 155 19.15 40.74 -0.28
N GLY A 156 18.62 39.79 -1.07
CA GLY A 156 17.49 40.03 -1.95
C GLY A 156 16.19 40.18 -1.18
N GLY A 157 15.43 41.25 -1.46
CA GLY A 157 14.10 41.44 -0.87
C GLY A 157 13.12 40.32 -1.27
N VAL A 158 11.95 40.25 -0.63
CA VAL A 158 10.90 39.24 -0.94
C VAL A 158 10.53 39.19 -2.44
N ARG A 159 10.76 40.28 -3.18
CA ARG A 159 10.59 40.34 -4.64
C ARG A 159 11.70 39.63 -5.44
N ASP A 160 12.96 39.64 -5.00
CA ASP A 160 14.07 38.90 -5.64
C ASP A 160 13.95 37.38 -5.37
N ALA A 161 13.37 37.00 -4.24
CA ALA A 161 13.03 35.62 -3.93
C ALA A 161 11.94 35.06 -4.87
N LEU A 162 11.03 35.91 -5.37
CA LEU A 162 9.99 35.55 -6.34
C LEU A 162 10.48 35.64 -7.80
N GLY A 163 11.43 36.53 -8.08
CA GLY A 163 12.09 36.66 -9.39
C GLY A 163 13.24 35.67 -9.63
N GLY A 164 13.65 34.94 -8.59
CA GLY A 164 14.70 33.93 -8.68
C GLY A 164 16.10 34.53 -8.83
N GLY A 165 16.48 35.52 -8.02
CA GLY A 165 17.89 35.94 -7.89
C GLY A 165 18.76 34.82 -7.27
N GLY A 166 20.04 34.74 -7.66
CA GLY A 166 21.00 33.77 -7.13
C GLY A 166 21.48 32.70 -8.12
N GLN A 167 22.53 31.98 -7.72
CA GLN A 167 23.26 31.05 -8.59
C GLN A 167 22.67 29.63 -8.56
N PRO A 168 22.58 28.94 -9.71
CA PRO A 168 22.12 27.56 -9.76
C PRO A 168 23.07 26.65 -8.95
N ALA A 169 22.50 25.67 -8.26
CA ALA A 169 23.29 24.69 -7.54
C ALA A 169 24.04 23.80 -8.54
N ARG A 170 25.29 23.45 -8.21
CA ARG A 170 26.06 22.52 -9.03
C ARG A 170 25.34 21.17 -9.10
N THR A 171 25.20 20.63 -10.30
CA THR A 171 24.59 19.32 -10.52
C THR A 171 25.44 18.19 -9.97
N VAL A 172 24.78 17.11 -9.55
CA VAL A 172 25.41 15.88 -9.07
C VAL A 172 26.15 15.22 -10.25
N PRO A 173 27.38 14.70 -10.05
CA PRO A 173 28.11 14.00 -11.10
C PRO A 173 27.27 12.89 -11.76
N GLY A 174 27.31 12.81 -13.09
CA GLY A 174 26.52 11.86 -13.88
C GLY A 174 25.10 12.33 -14.24
N PHE A 175 24.62 13.44 -13.69
CA PHE A 175 23.30 14.01 -13.98
C PHE A 175 23.42 15.47 -14.43
N PRO A 176 23.74 15.75 -15.70
CA PRO A 176 23.99 17.12 -16.17
C PRO A 176 22.73 17.99 -16.23
N ASP A 177 21.54 17.39 -16.34
CA ASP A 177 20.25 18.09 -16.38
C ASP A 177 19.86 18.63 -14.99
N PRO A 178 19.81 19.96 -14.75
CA PRO A 178 19.47 20.55 -13.45
C PRO A 178 18.10 20.14 -12.91
N GLY A 179 17.15 19.85 -13.81
CA GLY A 179 15.80 19.40 -13.48
C GLY A 179 15.67 17.90 -13.27
N HIS A 180 16.77 17.16 -13.34
CA HIS A 180 16.76 15.74 -13.06
C HIS A 180 16.33 15.49 -11.59
N PRO A 181 15.47 14.48 -11.29
CA PRO A 181 15.01 14.21 -9.93
C PRO A 181 16.14 14.05 -8.89
N VAL A 182 17.28 13.49 -9.32
CA VAL A 182 18.49 13.37 -8.48
C VAL A 182 19.03 14.74 -8.08
N ASN A 183 19.09 15.70 -9.01
CA ASN A 183 19.54 17.06 -8.71
C ASN A 183 18.53 17.80 -7.83
N LEU A 184 17.23 17.64 -8.09
CA LEU A 184 16.16 18.22 -7.28
C LEU A 184 16.13 17.67 -5.84
N THR A 185 16.70 16.49 -5.62
CA THR A 185 16.76 15.88 -4.29
C THR A 185 18.08 16.20 -3.60
N PHE A 186 19.21 15.94 -4.27
CA PHE A 186 20.53 15.84 -3.65
C PHE A 186 21.49 17.01 -3.94
N ALA A 187 21.20 17.90 -4.91
CA ALA A 187 22.08 19.05 -5.12
C ALA A 187 22.08 19.98 -3.89
N GLY A 188 23.19 20.68 -3.66
CA GLY A 188 23.44 21.42 -2.41
C GLY A 188 22.65 22.72 -2.22
N GLY A 189 21.84 23.14 -3.19
CA GLY A 189 21.01 24.34 -3.10
C GLY A 189 19.89 24.23 -2.06
N THR A 190 19.51 25.37 -1.48
CA THR A 190 18.45 25.48 -0.47
C THR A 190 17.12 25.97 -1.07
N GLY A 191 17.15 26.63 -2.22
CA GLY A 191 15.97 27.08 -2.94
C GLY A 191 15.59 26.16 -4.09
N LEU A 192 14.31 26.20 -4.48
CA LEU A 192 13.75 25.55 -5.66
C LEU A 192 13.07 26.62 -6.52
N ARG A 193 13.46 26.76 -7.79
CA ARG A 193 12.84 27.70 -8.74
C ARG A 193 12.66 27.05 -10.11
N ILE A 194 11.83 27.65 -10.96
CA ILE A 194 11.79 27.32 -12.38
C ILE A 194 13.08 27.87 -13.02
N GLN A 195 13.70 27.10 -13.90
CA GLN A 195 14.85 27.50 -14.69
C GLN A 195 14.52 28.80 -15.43
N PRO A 196 15.22 29.92 -15.18
CA PRO A 196 14.81 31.23 -15.69
C PRO A 196 14.63 31.28 -17.21
N ALA A 197 15.53 30.63 -17.96
CA ALA A 197 15.48 30.55 -19.41
C ALA A 197 14.31 29.71 -19.97
N ARG A 198 13.56 29.01 -19.11
CA ARG A 198 12.48 28.08 -19.48
C ARG A 198 11.15 28.42 -18.82
N ALA A 199 10.99 29.65 -18.32
CA ALA A 199 9.77 30.06 -17.63
C ALA A 199 8.52 30.01 -18.53
N GLU A 200 8.65 30.41 -19.81
CA GLU A 200 7.57 30.32 -20.79
C GLU A 200 7.21 28.86 -21.10
N GLU A 201 8.21 28.02 -21.38
CA GLU A 201 8.01 26.58 -21.60
C GLU A 201 7.36 25.91 -20.38
N ALA A 202 7.80 26.25 -19.18
CA ALA A 202 7.20 25.74 -17.95
C ALA A 202 5.74 26.15 -17.80
N SER A 203 5.40 27.38 -18.18
CA SER A 203 4.02 27.87 -18.13
C SER A 203 3.14 27.11 -19.12
N GLN A 204 3.60 26.92 -20.36
CA GLN A 204 2.87 26.14 -21.36
C GLN A 204 2.70 24.67 -20.96
N LEU A 205 3.76 24.01 -20.46
CA LEU A 205 3.69 22.63 -19.99
C LEU A 205 2.73 22.47 -18.80
N LYS A 206 2.64 23.48 -17.94
CA LYS A 206 1.72 23.53 -16.81
C LYS A 206 0.28 23.70 -17.29
N ASP A 207 0.03 24.60 -18.25
CA ASP A 207 -1.29 24.79 -18.85
C ASP A 207 -1.74 23.51 -19.57
N ASP A 208 -0.84 22.86 -20.30
CA ASP A 208 -1.09 21.55 -20.90
C ASP A 208 -1.42 20.47 -19.87
N GLU A 209 -0.70 20.42 -18.75
CA GLU A 209 -1.01 19.51 -17.64
C GLU A 209 -2.43 19.76 -17.10
N PHE A 210 -2.80 21.02 -16.84
CA PHE A 210 -4.14 21.34 -16.30
C PHE A 210 -5.27 21.12 -17.30
N ALA A 211 -4.99 21.23 -18.61
CA ALA A 211 -5.98 20.99 -19.66
C ALA A 211 -6.42 19.53 -19.77
N VAL A 212 -5.77 18.58 -19.08
CA VAL A 212 -6.07 17.14 -19.18
C VAL A 212 -7.53 16.80 -18.92
N HIS A 213 -8.17 17.47 -17.96
CA HIS A 213 -9.55 17.20 -17.55
C HIS A 213 -10.53 17.55 -18.67
N HIS A 214 -10.37 18.74 -19.26
CA HIS A 214 -11.15 19.16 -20.42
C HIS A 214 -10.90 18.26 -21.63
N ARG A 215 -9.62 17.96 -21.93
CA ARG A 215 -9.23 17.10 -23.05
C ARG A 215 -9.72 15.66 -22.90
N ALA A 216 -9.83 15.16 -21.66
CA ALA A 216 -10.35 13.82 -21.39
C ALA A 216 -11.84 13.71 -21.73
N LEU A 217 -12.62 14.73 -21.38
CA LEU A 217 -14.03 14.83 -21.76
C LEU A 217 -14.17 14.97 -23.28
N ALA A 218 -13.43 15.89 -23.89
CA ALA A 218 -13.48 16.14 -25.34
C ALA A 218 -13.13 14.89 -26.16
N PHE A 219 -12.11 14.12 -25.76
CA PHE A 219 -11.78 12.85 -26.40
C PHE A 219 -12.90 11.82 -26.26
N GLY A 220 -13.45 11.65 -25.06
CA GLY A 220 -14.55 10.71 -24.83
C GLY A 220 -15.80 11.07 -25.64
N ASP A 221 -16.09 12.37 -25.76
CA ASP A 221 -17.21 12.90 -26.55
C ASP A 221 -17.00 12.68 -28.06
N ALA A 222 -15.80 12.97 -28.58
CA ALA A 222 -15.47 12.69 -29.98
C ALA A 222 -15.63 11.20 -30.32
N VAL A 223 -15.21 10.30 -29.40
CA VAL A 223 -15.42 8.86 -29.57
C VAL A 223 -16.91 8.50 -29.50
N LEU A 224 -17.67 9.12 -28.60
CA LEU A 224 -19.11 8.90 -28.50
C LEU A 224 -19.82 9.29 -29.79
N ASP A 225 -19.51 10.47 -30.34
CA ASP A 225 -20.08 10.97 -31.59
C ASP A 225 -19.75 10.05 -32.77
N LEU A 226 -18.48 9.63 -32.89
CA LEU A 226 -18.06 8.64 -33.89
C LEU A 226 -18.87 7.34 -33.79
N LEU A 227 -19.06 6.80 -32.58
CA LEU A 227 -19.77 5.54 -32.39
C LEU A 227 -21.28 5.66 -32.61
N VAL A 228 -21.88 6.79 -32.23
CA VAL A 228 -23.30 7.07 -32.46
C VAL A 228 -23.59 7.17 -33.95
N ASP A 229 -22.74 7.87 -34.70
CA ASP A 229 -22.83 7.96 -36.16
C ASP A 229 -22.65 6.57 -36.80
N ALA A 230 -21.55 5.89 -36.50
CA ALA A 230 -21.16 4.67 -37.21
C ALA A 230 -21.94 3.40 -36.81
N ARG A 231 -22.46 3.31 -35.58
CA ARG A 231 -23.12 2.08 -35.06
C ARG A 231 -24.61 2.25 -34.79
N LEU A 232 -25.10 3.48 -34.62
CA LEU A 232 -26.51 3.78 -34.31
C LEU A 232 -27.17 4.73 -35.32
N ASN A 233 -26.53 5.01 -36.46
CA ASN A 233 -27.05 5.91 -37.51
C ASN A 233 -27.45 7.29 -36.96
N GLY A 234 -26.65 7.84 -36.04
CA GLY A 234 -26.90 9.15 -35.42
C GLY A 234 -27.89 9.15 -34.25
N ALA A 235 -28.54 8.02 -33.94
CA ALA A 235 -29.49 7.95 -32.84
C ALA A 235 -28.78 7.85 -31.48
N LEU A 236 -28.76 8.95 -30.72
CA LEU A 236 -28.14 8.99 -29.40
C LEU A 236 -29.00 8.22 -28.37
N PRO A 237 -28.51 7.11 -27.79
CA PRO A 237 -29.30 6.31 -26.86
C PRO A 237 -29.39 6.99 -25.49
N GLN A 238 -30.44 6.70 -24.73
CA GLN A 238 -30.54 7.15 -23.34
C GLN A 238 -29.32 6.69 -22.52
N ALA A 239 -28.88 7.52 -21.58
CA ALA A 239 -27.76 7.16 -20.74
C ALA A 239 -28.07 5.90 -19.92
N GLY A 240 -27.15 4.95 -19.95
CA GLY A 240 -27.26 3.73 -19.17
C GLY A 240 -27.09 3.96 -17.66
N ARG A 241 -27.12 2.87 -16.90
CA ARG A 241 -26.92 2.93 -15.44
C ARG A 241 -25.48 3.32 -15.09
N LEU A 242 -25.32 4.23 -14.14
CA LEU A 242 -24.03 4.59 -13.55
C LEU A 242 -23.29 3.36 -13.00
N ARG A 243 -22.00 3.25 -13.35
CA ARG A 243 -21.08 2.19 -12.90
C ARG A 243 -19.76 2.83 -12.43
N GLY A 244 -18.85 1.99 -11.93
CA GLY A 244 -17.51 2.45 -11.55
C GLY A 244 -17.52 3.50 -10.45
N ALA A 245 -16.73 4.55 -10.66
CA ALA A 245 -16.67 5.71 -9.77
C ALA A 245 -18.00 6.49 -9.72
N GLY A 246 -18.73 6.58 -10.84
CA GLY A 246 -19.96 7.37 -10.94
C GLY A 246 -21.08 6.94 -9.99
N ARG A 247 -21.07 5.70 -9.51
CA ARG A 247 -22.04 5.21 -8.51
C ARG A 247 -21.89 5.85 -7.11
N TRP A 248 -20.74 6.49 -6.86
CA TRP A 248 -20.39 7.10 -5.58
C TRP A 248 -20.60 8.62 -5.57
N LEU A 249 -21.03 9.20 -6.69
CA LEU A 249 -21.39 10.60 -6.77
C LEU A 249 -22.50 10.93 -5.76
N GLY A 250 -22.29 11.95 -4.92
CA GLY A 250 -23.21 12.31 -3.84
C GLY A 250 -23.19 11.36 -2.65
N ARG A 251 -22.29 10.36 -2.64
CA ARG A 251 -22.09 9.38 -1.57
C ARG A 251 -20.63 9.36 -1.12
N GLU A 252 -20.00 10.54 -1.09
CA GLU A 252 -18.59 10.70 -0.76
C GLU A 252 -18.27 10.15 0.65
N GLU A 253 -19.16 10.40 1.61
CA GLU A 253 -19.02 9.95 3.00
C GLU A 253 -19.16 8.43 3.16
N ASP A 254 -19.97 7.78 2.33
CA ASP A 254 -20.08 6.31 2.30
C ASP A 254 -18.82 5.66 1.70
N LEU A 255 -18.15 6.40 0.81
CA LEU A 255 -16.94 5.96 0.12
C LEU A 255 -15.72 6.10 1.04
N VAL A 256 -15.38 7.30 1.47
CA VAL A 256 -14.30 7.55 2.42
C VAL A 256 -14.88 8.30 3.62
N PRO A 257 -15.28 7.58 4.69
CA PRO A 257 -15.85 8.22 5.86
C PRO A 257 -14.88 9.26 6.44
N ALA A 258 -15.43 10.40 6.86
CA ALA A 258 -14.68 11.42 7.60
C ALA A 258 -13.88 10.74 8.72
N ARG A 259 -12.57 10.98 8.76
CA ARG A 259 -11.76 10.41 9.84
C ARG A 259 -11.98 11.29 11.04
N ALA A 260 -12.21 10.67 12.19
CA ALA A 260 -12.10 11.36 13.47
C ALA A 260 -10.73 12.07 13.50
N ALA A 261 -10.75 13.40 13.64
CA ALA A 261 -9.52 14.16 13.73
C ALA A 261 -8.82 13.85 15.07
N TRP A 262 -7.49 13.88 15.06
CA TRP A 262 -6.73 13.93 16.31
C TRP A 262 -7.08 15.23 17.06
N PRO A 263 -7.36 15.17 18.37
CA PRO A 263 -7.57 16.38 19.16
C PRO A 263 -6.28 17.20 19.19
N ALA A 264 -6.41 18.53 19.09
CA ALA A 264 -5.27 19.43 19.13
C ALA A 264 -4.50 19.37 20.46
N LYS A 265 -5.18 18.97 21.54
CA LYS A 265 -4.59 18.69 22.85
C LYS A 265 -5.19 17.41 23.41
N LEU A 266 -4.32 16.49 23.83
CA LEU A 266 -4.73 15.26 24.51
C LEU A 266 -5.13 15.57 25.94
N ASN A 267 -6.31 15.14 26.36
CA ASN A 267 -6.66 15.12 27.77
C ASN A 267 -6.04 13.87 28.46
N GLY A 268 -6.00 13.85 29.80
CA GLY A 268 -5.40 12.75 30.56
C GLY A 268 -5.98 11.37 30.23
N PHE A 269 -7.29 11.27 30.00
CA PHE A 269 -7.94 9.99 29.66
C PHE A 269 -7.57 9.51 28.24
N GLN A 270 -7.42 10.43 27.30
CA GLN A 270 -6.98 10.12 25.93
C GLN A 270 -5.50 9.71 25.93
N ALA A 271 -4.67 10.34 26.76
CA ALA A 271 -3.28 9.96 26.96
C ALA A 271 -3.15 8.53 27.51
N VAL A 272 -4.01 8.13 28.45
CA VAL A 272 -4.08 6.74 28.95
C VAL A 272 -4.36 5.75 27.82
N THR A 273 -5.25 6.10 26.89
CA THR A 273 -5.55 5.24 25.74
C THR A 273 -4.38 5.08 24.78
N LEU A 274 -3.66 6.15 24.49
CA LEU A 274 -2.46 6.07 23.66
C LEU A 274 -1.32 5.32 24.36
N ALA A 275 -1.14 5.53 25.66
CA ALA A 275 -0.14 4.81 26.45
C ALA A 275 -0.42 3.31 26.48
N GLY A 276 -1.69 2.91 26.72
CA GLY A 276 -2.08 1.50 26.72
C GLY A 276 -1.91 0.82 25.36
N LEU A 277 -2.31 1.48 24.27
CA LEU A 277 -2.07 0.98 22.91
C LEU A 277 -0.58 0.88 22.57
N GLY A 278 0.21 1.90 22.94
CA GLY A 278 1.66 1.90 22.76
C GLY A 278 2.34 0.75 23.52
N LEU A 279 1.91 0.51 24.77
CA LEU A 279 2.40 -0.61 25.59
C LEU A 279 2.08 -1.96 24.92
N LEU A 280 0.88 -2.13 24.38
CA LEU A 280 0.48 -3.36 23.68
C LEU A 280 1.30 -3.59 22.41
N VAL A 281 1.52 -2.55 21.61
CA VAL A 281 2.37 -2.64 20.41
C VAL A 281 3.79 -3.03 20.79
N LEU A 282 4.35 -2.42 21.84
CA LEU A 282 5.68 -2.76 22.36
C LEU A 282 5.75 -4.22 22.83
N ALA A 283 4.76 -4.67 23.61
CA ALA A 283 4.71 -6.04 24.10
C ALA A 283 4.64 -7.07 22.97
N CYS A 284 3.83 -6.81 21.93
CA CYS A 284 3.75 -7.68 20.76
C CYS A 284 5.03 -7.65 19.92
N ALA A 285 5.65 -6.47 19.76
CA ALA A 285 6.91 -6.32 19.03
C ALA A 285 8.10 -6.97 19.74
N ALA A 286 8.03 -7.19 21.05
CA ALA A 286 9.06 -7.89 21.82
C ALA A 286 9.03 -9.42 21.62
N LEU A 287 7.90 -10.00 21.18
CA LEU A 287 7.74 -11.44 21.03
C LEU A 287 8.85 -12.11 20.19
N PRO A 288 9.21 -11.62 18.99
CA PRO A 288 10.28 -12.25 18.21
C PRO A 288 11.63 -12.26 18.93
N LEU A 289 11.92 -11.23 19.74
CA LEU A 289 13.17 -11.15 20.51
C LEU A 289 13.16 -12.14 21.68
N THR A 290 12.03 -12.23 22.41
CA THR A 290 11.88 -13.17 23.54
C THR A 290 11.99 -14.62 23.07
N PHE A 291 11.27 -14.98 22.01
CA PHE A 291 11.29 -16.31 21.43
C PHE A 291 12.63 -16.63 20.74
N GLY A 292 13.19 -15.66 20.02
CA GLY A 292 14.51 -15.83 19.38
C GLY A 292 15.64 -16.02 20.40
N LYS A 293 15.56 -15.35 21.56
CA LYS A 293 16.47 -15.59 22.69
C LYS A 293 16.31 -17.00 23.25
N ALA A 294 15.08 -17.45 23.49
CA ALA A 294 14.83 -18.78 24.06
C ALA A 294 15.25 -19.91 23.09
N ALA A 295 15.09 -19.69 21.79
CA ALA A 295 15.48 -20.62 20.74
C ALA A 295 16.98 -20.59 20.35
N ASP A 296 17.81 -19.82 21.07
CA ASP A 296 19.24 -19.59 20.77
C ASP A 296 19.52 -19.13 19.31
N LEU A 297 18.57 -18.41 18.71
CA LEU A 297 18.68 -17.87 17.35
C LEU A 297 19.44 -16.54 17.30
N PHE A 298 20.33 -16.28 18.27
CA PHE A 298 21.09 -15.03 18.35
C PHE A 298 22.01 -14.80 17.15
N SER A 299 22.43 -15.86 16.47
CA SER A 299 23.13 -15.79 15.18
C SER A 299 22.33 -15.06 14.08
N HIS A 300 21.01 -14.91 14.25
CA HIS A 300 20.09 -14.24 13.34
C HIS A 300 19.47 -12.96 13.93
N TYR A 301 20.16 -12.30 14.86
CA TYR A 301 19.65 -11.12 15.57
C TYR A 301 19.10 -10.03 14.62
N SER A 302 19.75 -9.80 13.46
CA SER A 302 19.30 -8.80 12.48
C SER A 302 17.89 -9.08 11.94
N LEU A 303 17.56 -10.35 11.70
CA LEU A 303 16.25 -10.77 11.24
C LEU A 303 15.20 -10.63 12.34
N LEU A 304 15.54 -11.01 13.58
CA LEU A 304 14.65 -10.85 14.73
C LEU A 304 14.32 -9.36 14.97
N PHE A 305 15.32 -8.48 14.92
CA PHE A 305 15.10 -7.02 15.01
C PHE A 305 14.28 -6.47 13.84
N ALA A 306 14.48 -6.98 12.61
CA ALA A 306 13.69 -6.56 11.45
C ALA A 306 12.21 -6.96 11.59
N VAL A 307 11.92 -8.18 12.06
CA VAL A 307 10.55 -8.66 12.32
C VAL A 307 9.91 -7.84 13.44
N SER A 308 10.60 -7.62 14.56
CA SER A 308 10.14 -6.77 15.66
C SER A 308 9.88 -5.33 15.20
N GLY A 309 10.78 -4.75 14.41
CA GLY A 309 10.60 -3.42 13.82
C GLY A 309 9.38 -3.35 12.91
N THR A 310 9.14 -4.39 12.10
CA THR A 310 7.97 -4.48 11.22
C THR A 310 6.67 -4.56 12.02
N LEU A 311 6.64 -5.35 13.10
CA LEU A 311 5.50 -5.43 14.01
C LEU A 311 5.24 -4.09 14.71
N ALA A 312 6.29 -3.40 15.17
CA ALA A 312 6.17 -2.08 15.79
C ALA A 312 5.60 -1.04 14.81
N LEU A 313 6.11 -1.00 13.57
CA LEU A 313 5.61 -0.10 12.53
C LEU A 313 4.16 -0.40 12.14
N ALA A 314 3.81 -1.67 11.96
CA ALA A 314 2.44 -2.09 11.66
C ALA A 314 1.48 -1.73 12.80
N GLY A 315 1.87 -2.02 14.05
CA GLY A 315 1.10 -1.69 15.25
C GLY A 315 0.92 -0.19 15.43
N ALA A 316 1.98 0.61 15.24
CA ALA A 316 1.92 2.07 15.28
C ALA A 316 1.01 2.64 14.19
N ALA A 317 1.08 2.11 12.96
CA ALA A 317 0.19 2.53 11.87
C ALA A 317 -1.29 2.22 12.16
N ILE A 318 -1.57 1.05 12.73
CA ILE A 318 -2.92 0.66 13.17
C ILE A 318 -3.40 1.61 14.27
N ALA A 319 -2.60 1.82 15.33
CA ALA A 319 -2.93 2.70 16.44
C ALA A 319 -3.12 4.15 16.00
N TYR A 320 -2.28 4.64 15.09
CA TYR A 320 -2.43 5.98 14.51
C TYR A 320 -3.75 6.12 13.73
N ARG A 321 -4.18 5.05 13.05
CA ARG A 321 -5.40 5.06 12.24
C ARG A 321 -6.68 4.91 13.05
N THR A 322 -6.68 4.07 14.08
CA THR A 322 -7.87 3.78 14.89
C THR A 322 -7.97 4.66 16.14
N GLY A 323 -6.84 5.22 16.59
CA GLY A 323 -6.68 6.03 17.79
C GLY A 323 -7.73 7.12 17.93
N PRO A 324 -7.96 7.98 16.92
CA PRO A 324 -8.92 9.08 17.02
C PRO A 324 -10.34 8.61 17.36
N ARG A 325 -10.78 7.46 16.84
CA ARG A 325 -12.11 6.89 17.16
C ARG A 325 -12.18 6.37 18.58
N MET A 326 -11.09 5.77 19.08
CA MET A 326 -11.04 5.19 20.43
C MET A 326 -11.03 6.27 21.53
N ILE A 327 -10.59 7.49 21.21
CA ILE A 327 -10.46 8.60 22.15
C ILE A 327 -11.61 9.63 22.07
N GLN A 328 -12.63 9.37 21.25
CA GLN A 328 -13.80 10.24 21.07
C GLN A 328 -14.85 10.13 22.19
N ALA A 329 -14.81 9.07 23.00
CA ALA A 329 -15.73 8.94 24.12
C ALA A 329 -15.47 10.03 25.17
N PRO A 330 -16.51 10.64 25.77
CA PRO A 330 -16.30 11.67 26.80
C PRO A 330 -15.84 11.07 28.13
N GLY A 331 -14.93 11.79 28.80
CA GLY A 331 -14.49 11.51 30.17
C GLY A 331 -13.80 10.16 30.35
N LEU A 332 -14.11 9.47 31.44
CA LEU A 332 -13.46 8.20 31.84
C LEU A 332 -13.64 7.08 30.80
N ARG A 333 -14.71 7.13 30.00
CA ARG A 333 -14.95 6.15 28.92
C ARG A 333 -13.89 6.21 27.82
N ALA A 334 -13.21 7.35 27.65
CA ALA A 334 -12.11 7.47 26.70
C ALA A 334 -10.91 6.59 27.06
N ALA A 335 -10.72 6.26 28.35
CA ALA A 335 -9.58 5.51 28.86
C ALA A 335 -9.77 3.98 28.82
N VAL A 336 -11.01 3.50 28.68
CA VAL A 336 -11.34 2.07 28.73
C VAL A 336 -10.57 1.25 27.69
N PRO A 337 -10.47 1.67 26.40
CA PRO A 337 -9.67 0.93 25.43
C PRO A 337 -8.19 0.87 25.80
N GLY A 338 -7.65 1.96 26.37
CA GLY A 338 -6.29 2.03 26.91
C GLY A 338 -6.02 1.05 28.04
N ILE A 339 -6.91 1.04 29.03
CA ILE A 339 -6.79 0.15 30.19
C ILE A 339 -6.84 -1.31 29.73
N ALA A 340 -7.79 -1.65 28.86
CA ALA A 340 -7.89 -3.00 28.29
C ALA A 340 -6.62 -3.39 27.52
N ALA A 341 -6.11 -2.49 26.66
CA ALA A 341 -4.87 -2.71 25.93
C ALA A 341 -3.66 -2.87 26.87
N GLY A 342 -3.59 -2.06 27.94
CA GLY A 342 -2.54 -2.14 28.95
C GLY A 342 -2.56 -3.46 29.71
N LEU A 343 -3.75 -3.95 30.11
CA LEU A 343 -3.90 -5.26 30.75
C LEU A 343 -3.51 -6.41 29.82
N LEU A 344 -3.90 -6.33 28.55
CA LEU A 344 -3.47 -7.30 27.53
C LEU A 344 -1.95 -7.28 27.34
N ALA A 345 -1.35 -6.08 27.30
CA ALA A 345 0.09 -5.94 27.16
C ALA A 345 0.84 -6.55 28.36
N LEU A 346 0.35 -6.32 29.59
CA LEU A 346 0.89 -6.95 30.80
C LEU A 346 0.78 -8.47 30.72
N SER A 347 -0.36 -8.98 30.24
CA SER A 347 -0.59 -10.42 30.06
C SER A 347 0.39 -11.01 29.05
N VAL A 348 0.61 -10.34 27.91
CA VAL A 348 1.61 -10.73 26.91
C VAL A 348 3.02 -10.69 27.49
N TRP A 349 3.36 -9.63 28.24
CA TRP A 349 4.70 -9.46 28.80
C TRP A 349 5.03 -10.50 29.88
N GLN A 350 4.05 -10.83 30.72
CA GLN A 350 4.20 -11.87 31.74
C GLN A 350 4.15 -13.27 31.15
N GLY A 351 3.38 -13.49 30.07
CA GLY A 351 3.22 -14.80 29.44
C GLY A 351 4.35 -15.17 28.47
N GLN A 352 4.97 -14.19 27.80
CA GLN A 352 5.94 -14.49 26.74
C GLN A 352 7.17 -15.27 27.21
N GLY A 353 7.68 -15.01 28.41
CA GLY A 353 8.82 -15.73 28.99
C GLY A 353 8.46 -17.18 29.28
N PRO A 354 7.50 -17.45 30.18
CA PRO A 354 7.08 -18.82 30.52
C PRO A 354 6.61 -19.65 29.32
N VAL A 355 5.94 -19.03 28.34
CA VAL A 355 5.54 -19.72 27.10
C VAL A 355 6.76 -20.03 26.23
N ALA A 356 7.68 -19.08 26.06
CA ALA A 356 8.92 -19.34 25.33
C ALA A 356 9.75 -20.42 26.04
N ASP A 357 9.89 -20.36 27.36
CA ASP A 357 10.62 -21.35 28.15
C ASP A 357 9.93 -22.73 28.10
N HIS A 358 8.59 -22.79 28.05
CA HIS A 358 7.87 -24.06 27.88
C HIS A 358 8.18 -24.73 26.53
N PHE A 359 8.22 -23.97 25.44
CA PHE A 359 8.50 -24.48 24.09
C PHE A 359 9.99 -24.66 23.81
N PHE A 360 10.86 -23.83 24.40
CA PHE A 360 12.30 -23.82 24.18
C PHE A 360 13.05 -24.09 25.50
N ALA A 361 12.55 -25.05 26.28
CA ALA A 361 13.12 -25.42 27.56
C ALA A 361 14.61 -25.77 27.42
N GLY A 362 15.43 -25.26 28.34
CA GLY A 362 16.84 -25.57 28.40
C GLY A 362 17.06 -27.08 28.60
N PRO A 363 18.24 -27.61 28.21
CA PRO A 363 18.51 -29.04 28.22
C PRO A 363 18.16 -29.67 29.59
N TYR A 364 18.61 -29.08 30.70
CA TYR A 364 18.40 -29.62 32.05
C TYR A 364 16.93 -29.84 32.46
N GLU A 365 16.01 -28.91 32.16
CA GLU A 365 14.60 -29.01 32.55
C GLU A 365 13.86 -30.14 31.84
N ARG A 366 14.29 -30.49 30.62
CA ARG A 366 13.75 -31.64 29.87
C ARG A 366 14.20 -32.96 30.47
N TYR A 367 15.45 -33.03 30.91
CA TYR A 367 16.01 -34.23 31.53
C TYR A 367 15.44 -34.48 32.91
N GLU A 368 15.16 -33.44 33.71
CA GLU A 368 14.44 -33.63 34.98
C GLU A 368 13.08 -34.32 34.77
N ARG A 369 12.33 -33.99 33.70
CA ARG A 369 11.08 -34.69 33.37
C ARG A 369 11.29 -36.15 32.96
N GLU A 370 12.27 -36.46 32.11
CA GLU A 370 12.54 -37.85 31.68
C GLU A 370 13.09 -38.75 32.80
N LEU A 371 13.88 -38.16 33.72
CA LEU A 371 14.50 -38.86 34.85
C LEU A 371 13.53 -39.01 36.04
N ALA A 372 12.54 -38.12 36.17
CA ALA A 372 11.55 -38.15 37.24
C ALA A 372 10.26 -38.88 36.86
N ASP A 373 9.72 -38.63 35.64
CA ASP A 373 8.39 -39.09 35.22
C ASP A 373 8.39 -39.83 33.86
N GLY A 374 9.51 -39.85 33.14
CA GLY A 374 9.62 -40.44 31.80
C GLY A 374 10.18 -41.86 31.75
N CYS A 375 10.70 -42.27 30.59
CA CYS A 375 11.10 -43.67 30.35
C CYS A 375 12.25 -44.12 31.27
N LEU A 376 13.12 -43.18 31.67
CA LEU A 376 14.26 -43.45 32.53
C LEU A 376 13.90 -43.48 34.03
N ALA A 377 12.71 -43.04 34.42
CA ALA A 377 12.27 -42.94 35.82
C ALA A 377 12.22 -44.30 36.54
N ALA A 378 11.99 -45.40 35.81
CA ALA A 378 11.97 -46.77 36.36
C ALA A 378 13.31 -47.51 36.23
N SER A 379 14.37 -46.83 35.81
CA SER A 379 15.67 -47.43 35.47
C SER A 379 16.76 -47.08 36.50
N PRO A 380 17.98 -47.66 36.40
CA PRO A 380 19.15 -47.21 37.15
C PRO A 380 19.54 -45.75 36.88
N TYR A 381 18.92 -45.12 35.87
CA TYR A 381 19.12 -43.74 35.47
C TYR A 381 18.05 -42.79 36.01
N ARG A 382 17.27 -43.17 37.03
CA ARG A 382 16.29 -42.26 37.65
C ARG A 382 16.95 -41.07 38.37
N SER A 383 16.19 -39.99 38.59
CA SER A 383 16.70 -38.68 39.03
C SER A 383 17.50 -38.67 40.35
N ASP A 384 17.18 -39.55 41.31
CA ASP A 384 17.90 -39.69 42.59
C ASP A 384 19.17 -40.56 42.50
N ALA A 385 19.39 -41.24 41.37
CA ALA A 385 20.45 -42.22 41.18
C ALA A 385 21.47 -41.83 40.08
N VAL A 386 21.51 -40.55 39.69
CA VAL A 386 22.38 -40.07 38.61
C VAL A 386 23.08 -38.75 38.93
N GLN A 387 24.23 -38.54 38.33
CA GLN A 387 24.88 -37.24 38.19
C GLN A 387 24.77 -36.78 36.74
N THR A 388 24.24 -35.59 36.53
CA THR A 388 24.07 -35.00 35.20
C THR A 388 25.05 -33.86 34.98
N ARG A 389 25.66 -33.79 33.79
CA ARG A 389 26.46 -32.64 33.34
C ARG A 389 26.23 -32.40 31.85
N VAL A 390 26.16 -31.14 31.44
CA VAL A 390 26.13 -30.76 30.02
C VAL A 390 27.54 -30.43 29.58
N ASP A 391 27.98 -31.06 28.49
CA ASP A 391 29.26 -30.82 27.85
C ASP A 391 29.05 -30.66 26.34
N HIS A 392 29.39 -29.49 25.79
CA HIS A 392 29.22 -29.16 24.37
C HIS A 392 27.81 -29.48 23.79
N GLY A 393 26.75 -29.16 24.55
CA GLY A 393 25.36 -29.40 24.14
C GLY A 393 24.88 -30.85 24.31
N VAL A 394 25.77 -31.78 24.68
CA VAL A 394 25.43 -33.18 24.98
C VAL A 394 25.22 -33.32 26.49
N LEU A 395 24.09 -33.91 26.90
CA LEU A 395 23.93 -34.29 28.30
C LEU A 395 24.60 -35.63 28.56
N LEU A 396 25.43 -35.63 29.60
CA LEU A 396 26.06 -36.80 30.16
C LEU A 396 25.31 -37.18 31.45
N VAL A 397 24.61 -38.32 31.42
CA VAL A 397 23.92 -38.89 32.58
C VAL A 397 24.75 -40.05 33.10
N THR A 398 25.36 -39.90 34.27
CA THR A 398 26.21 -40.93 34.89
C THR A 398 25.47 -41.53 36.08
N PRO A 399 25.19 -42.84 36.10
CA PRO A 399 24.55 -43.46 37.25
C PRO A 399 25.51 -43.44 38.44
N THR A 400 24.97 -43.30 39.65
CA THR A 400 25.75 -43.38 40.91
C THR A 400 26.12 -44.83 41.24
N SER A 401 25.41 -45.79 40.66
CA SER A 401 25.79 -47.21 40.61
C SER A 401 26.75 -47.49 39.44
N GLN A 402 27.45 -48.63 39.46
CA GLN A 402 28.30 -49.00 38.32
C GLN A 402 27.44 -49.16 37.05
N GLY A 403 27.74 -48.38 36.01
CA GLY A 403 26.98 -48.41 34.76
C GLY A 403 27.56 -47.48 33.69
N THR A 404 27.01 -47.58 32.48
CA THR A 404 27.44 -46.79 31.32
C THR A 404 26.93 -45.36 31.44
N THR A 405 27.79 -44.35 31.24
CA THR A 405 27.34 -42.96 31.11
C THR A 405 26.56 -42.77 29.81
N LEU A 406 25.30 -42.34 29.90
CA LEU A 406 24.48 -42.03 28.72
C LEU A 406 24.90 -40.68 28.14
N ARG A 407 25.07 -40.65 26.82
CA ARG A 407 25.34 -39.44 26.03
C ARG A 407 24.13 -39.15 25.17
N LEU A 408 23.31 -38.22 25.63
CA LEU A 408 22.06 -37.83 24.97
C LEU A 408 22.30 -36.54 24.18
N GLY A 409 21.92 -36.58 22.90
CA GLY A 409 22.26 -35.55 21.94
C GLY A 409 21.62 -34.21 22.25
N PRO A 410 22.17 -33.12 21.67
CA PRO A 410 21.63 -31.79 21.87
C PRO A 410 20.14 -31.75 21.50
N ALA A 411 19.38 -31.01 22.29
CA ALA A 411 18.00 -30.68 21.99
C ALA A 411 17.99 -29.60 20.89
N GLU A 412 18.41 -29.97 19.67
CA GLU A 412 18.64 -29.02 18.56
C GLU A 412 17.35 -28.30 18.11
N ASP A 413 16.16 -28.83 18.46
CA ASP A 413 14.88 -28.33 17.94
C ASP A 413 13.83 -28.06 19.02
N GLY A 414 14.23 -27.40 20.12
CA GLY A 414 13.28 -26.81 21.08
C GLY A 414 12.19 -27.79 21.53
N SER A 415 12.59 -28.92 22.11
CA SER A 415 11.69 -29.94 22.71
C SER A 415 10.78 -30.78 21.78
N THR A 416 10.78 -30.58 20.46
CA THR A 416 9.82 -31.27 19.56
C THR A 416 10.22 -32.70 19.13
N HIS A 417 11.51 -33.06 19.23
CA HIS A 417 12.01 -34.38 18.84
C HIS A 417 12.55 -35.19 20.01
N PRO A 418 12.33 -36.53 20.05
CA PRO A 418 12.87 -37.39 21.10
C PRO A 418 14.40 -37.31 21.15
N LEU A 419 14.96 -37.32 22.36
CA LEU A 419 16.40 -37.26 22.57
C LEU A 419 17.05 -38.47 21.91
N ARG A 420 18.05 -38.23 21.08
CA ARG A 420 18.73 -39.30 20.34
C ARG A 420 20.00 -39.73 21.07
N PRO A 421 20.30 -41.03 21.11
CA PRO A 421 21.60 -41.50 21.58
C PRO A 421 22.70 -40.98 20.66
N VAL A 422 23.70 -40.30 21.23
CA VAL A 422 24.86 -39.76 20.50
C VAL A 422 25.83 -40.86 20.09
N ASP A 423 25.92 -41.92 20.89
CA ASP A 423 26.79 -43.05 20.64
C ASP A 423 26.07 -44.40 20.70
N ALA A 424 26.74 -45.43 20.18
CA ALA A 424 26.21 -46.79 20.14
C ALA A 424 26.05 -47.41 21.53
N ALA A 425 26.82 -46.95 22.52
CA ALA A 425 26.73 -47.43 23.90
C ALA A 425 25.42 -46.96 24.54
N THR A 426 25.09 -45.68 24.40
CA THR A 426 23.84 -45.07 24.85
C THR A 426 22.65 -45.72 24.14
N ARG A 427 22.75 -45.96 22.83
CA ARG A 427 21.67 -46.60 22.07
C ARG A 427 21.35 -48.00 22.61
N ARG A 428 22.36 -48.83 22.85
CA ARG A 428 22.16 -50.17 23.42
C ARG A 428 21.48 -50.13 24.78
N VAL A 429 21.91 -49.21 25.66
CA VAL A 429 21.32 -49.08 26.99
C VAL A 429 19.85 -48.63 26.91
N LEU A 430 19.53 -47.69 26.02
CA LEU A 430 18.14 -47.27 25.80
C LEU A 430 17.31 -48.43 25.23
N ASP A 431 17.80 -49.11 24.19
CA ASP A 431 17.12 -50.27 23.58
C ASP A 431 16.84 -51.39 24.61
N ASP A 432 17.80 -51.68 25.49
CA ASP A 432 17.67 -52.67 26.58
C ASP A 432 16.59 -52.26 27.60
N LEU A 433 16.47 -50.96 27.87
CA LEU A 433 15.44 -50.37 28.73
C LEU A 433 14.10 -50.18 28.01
N ARG A 434 14.04 -50.45 26.70
CA ARG A 434 12.89 -50.16 25.81
C ARG A 434 12.51 -48.67 25.81
N CYS A 435 13.54 -47.84 25.91
CA CYS A 435 13.55 -46.41 25.63
C CYS A 435 14.33 -46.18 24.32
#